data_AF-A0AAV8ZIF1-F1
#
_entry.id   AF-A0AAV8ZIF1-F1
#
_cell.length_a   1.000
_cell.length_b   1.000
_cell.length_c   1.000
_cell.angle_alpha   90.00
_cell.angle_beta   90.00
_cell.angle_gamma   90.00
#
_symmetry.space_group_name_H-M   'P 1'
#
loop_
_entity.id
_entity.type
_entity.pdbx_description
1 polymer ?
#
loop_
_entity_poly.entity_id
_entity_poly.type
_entity_poly.pdbx_seq_one_letter_code
_entity_poly.pdbx_strand_id
1 'polypeptide(L)'
;MTSKKDKKERGSQWSENEMKEAIRTYRTGRYGLNEVCRMYEIPKPTLKRHLNSVNVKANEGHKALGRRNVFTDELEHELECHILALEEMFFGITITDIRKAAYRLTDLNNIKHNFNKNKEMAGKKWFYGFMHRHPNISLRQPKSTSLARCKGFYRKNVYEFFDLLEKNCR
;
A
#
# COMPACT_ATOMS: atom_id res chain seq x y z
N MET A 1 -12.06 33.06 26.55
CA MET A 1 -12.35 31.79 25.86
C MET A 1 -11.87 31.91 24.42
N THR A 2 -10.65 31.45 24.13
CA THR A 2 -10.07 31.56 22.79
C THR A 2 -10.61 30.43 21.92
N SER A 3 -11.48 30.75 20.96
CA SER A 3 -11.95 29.81 19.93
C SER A 3 -10.75 29.18 19.23
N LYS A 4 -10.60 27.86 19.38
CA LYS A 4 -9.73 27.07 18.52
C LYS A 4 -10.22 27.26 17.10
N LYS A 5 -9.41 27.90 16.25
CA LYS A 5 -9.64 27.89 14.80
C LYS A 5 -9.70 26.42 14.36
N ASP A 6 -10.85 25.99 13.87
CA ASP A 6 -10.99 24.69 13.23
C ASP A 6 -9.92 24.56 12.15
N LYS A 7 -9.16 23.48 12.21
CA LYS A 7 -8.17 23.15 11.17
C LYS A 7 -8.95 23.06 9.86
N LYS A 8 -8.75 24.02 8.95
CA LYS A 8 -9.20 23.94 7.55
C LYS A 8 -8.85 22.55 7.03
N GLU A 9 -9.86 21.74 6.70
CA GLU A 9 -9.66 20.44 6.10
C GLU A 9 -8.77 20.64 4.86
N ARG A 10 -7.60 20.00 4.86
CA ARG A 10 -6.67 20.04 3.73
C ARG A 10 -7.18 19.09 2.65
N GLY A 11 -8.30 19.46 2.02
CA GLY A 11 -8.97 18.67 1.01
C GLY A 11 -9.92 19.55 0.21
N SER A 12 -10.08 19.23 -1.08
CA SER A 12 -11.10 19.92 -1.88
C SER A 12 -12.49 19.48 -1.41
N GLN A 13 -13.41 20.44 -1.25
CA GLN A 13 -14.73 20.21 -0.67
C GLN A 13 -15.72 19.49 -1.60
N TRP A 14 -15.42 19.38 -2.89
CA TRP A 14 -16.31 18.73 -3.87
C TRP A 14 -16.31 17.19 -3.76
N SER A 15 -17.46 16.61 -4.10
CA SER A 15 -17.68 15.16 -4.22
C SER A 15 -17.40 14.66 -5.64
N GLU A 16 -17.08 13.37 -5.79
CA GLU A 16 -16.86 12.76 -7.11
C GLU A 16 -18.09 12.87 -8.01
N ASN A 17 -19.28 12.81 -7.41
CA ASN A 17 -20.55 12.92 -8.13
C ASN A 17 -20.74 14.34 -8.66
N GLU A 18 -20.51 15.37 -7.85
CA GLU A 18 -20.55 16.78 -8.30
C GLU A 18 -19.58 17.02 -9.46
N MET A 19 -18.37 16.46 -9.39
CA MET A 19 -17.39 16.59 -10.48
C MET A 19 -17.87 15.91 -11.77
N LYS A 20 -18.49 14.73 -11.70
CA LYS A 20 -19.07 14.05 -12.87
C LYS A 20 -20.20 14.86 -13.49
N GLU A 21 -21.07 15.43 -12.66
CA GLU A 21 -22.18 16.26 -13.13
C GLU A 21 -21.72 17.58 -13.74
N ALA A 22 -20.72 18.23 -13.14
CA ALA A 22 -20.08 19.42 -13.69
C ALA A 22 -19.46 19.14 -15.07
N ILE A 23 -18.81 17.99 -15.23
CA ILE A 23 -18.23 17.60 -16.53
C ILE A 23 -19.34 17.28 -17.55
N ARG A 24 -20.41 16.59 -17.13
CA ARG A 24 -21.56 16.29 -17.99
C ARG A 24 -22.23 17.57 -18.48
N THR A 25 -22.50 18.52 -17.59
CA THR A 25 -23.12 19.82 -17.91
C THR A 25 -22.24 20.72 -18.77
N TYR A 26 -20.91 20.64 -18.62
CA TYR A 26 -19.99 21.30 -19.53
C TYR A 26 -19.98 20.65 -20.92
N ARG A 27 -19.96 19.31 -21.00
CA ARG A 27 -19.97 18.56 -22.27
C ARG A 27 -21.28 18.73 -23.05
N THR A 28 -22.41 18.95 -22.37
CA THR A 28 -23.70 19.23 -23.05
C THR A 28 -23.74 20.61 -23.71
N GLY A 29 -22.74 21.47 -23.48
CA GLY A 29 -22.58 22.76 -24.17
C GLY A 29 -23.57 23.85 -23.75
N ARG A 30 -24.40 23.62 -22.72
CA ARG A 30 -25.41 24.58 -22.26
C ARG A 30 -24.84 25.73 -21.44
N TYR A 31 -23.69 25.54 -20.80
CA TYR A 31 -23.09 26.50 -19.88
C TYR A 31 -21.58 26.63 -20.08
N GLY A 32 -21.05 27.84 -19.90
CA GLY A 32 -19.61 28.10 -19.98
C GLY A 32 -18.84 27.55 -18.77
N LEU A 33 -17.52 27.35 -18.92
CA LEU A 33 -16.67 26.79 -17.85
C LEU A 33 -16.80 27.55 -16.52
N ASN A 34 -16.89 28.88 -16.57
CA ASN A 34 -17.02 29.72 -15.38
C ASN A 34 -18.39 29.56 -14.70
N GLU A 35 -19.46 29.36 -15.48
CA GLU A 35 -20.82 29.18 -14.95
C GLU A 35 -20.93 27.82 -14.25
N VAL A 36 -20.38 26.77 -14.87
CA VAL A 36 -20.31 25.43 -14.25
C VAL A 36 -19.52 25.48 -12.95
N CYS A 37 -18.39 26.20 -12.89
CA CYS A 37 -17.63 26.37 -11.64
C CYS A 37 -18.44 27.06 -10.53
N ARG A 38 -19.31 28.01 -10.89
CA ARG A 38 -20.17 28.72 -9.93
C ARG A 38 -21.32 27.84 -9.45
N MET A 39 -21.95 27.09 -10.35
CA MET A 39 -23.08 26.21 -10.01
C MET A 39 -22.70 25.07 -9.08
N TYR A 40 -21.51 24.49 -9.28
CA TYR A 40 -21.03 23.34 -8.50
C TYR A 40 -20.00 23.71 -7.43
N GLU A 41 -19.68 25.00 -7.25
CA GLU A 41 -18.65 25.51 -6.32
C GLU A 41 -17.26 24.87 -6.49
N ILE A 42 -16.95 24.38 -7.69
CA ILE A 42 -15.66 23.76 -8.02
C ILE A 42 -14.69 24.83 -8.50
N PRO A 43 -13.47 24.92 -7.92
CA PRO A 43 -12.46 25.84 -8.43
C PRO A 43 -12.11 25.56 -9.89
N LYS A 44 -12.07 26.61 -10.71
CA LYS A 44 -11.76 26.54 -12.15
C LYS A 44 -10.50 25.74 -12.51
N PRO A 45 -9.36 25.87 -11.78
CA PRO A 45 -8.18 25.06 -12.06
C PRO A 45 -8.43 23.56 -11.87
N THR A 46 -9.25 23.21 -10.89
CA THR A 46 -9.62 21.82 -10.60
C THR A 46 -10.52 21.25 -11.68
N LEU A 47 -11.59 21.95 -12.05
CA LEU A 47 -12.49 21.48 -13.11
C LEU A 47 -11.74 21.32 -14.44
N LYS A 48 -10.89 22.30 -14.80
CA LYS A 48 -10.04 22.24 -16.00
C LYS A 48 -9.07 21.05 -15.97
N ARG A 49 -8.49 20.74 -14.80
CA ARG A 49 -7.59 19.60 -14.61
C ARG A 49 -8.30 18.27 -14.88
N HIS A 50 -9.54 18.12 -14.42
CA HIS A 50 -10.35 16.92 -14.63
C HIS A 50 -10.92 16.80 -16.06
N LEU A 51 -11.16 17.93 -16.73
CA LEU A 51 -11.60 18.00 -18.13
C LEU A 51 -10.48 17.65 -19.13
N ASN A 52 -9.28 18.15 -18.88
CA ASN A 52 -8.16 17.96 -19.81
C ASN A 52 -7.61 16.52 -19.81
N SER A 53 -7.99 15.68 -18.85
CA SER A 53 -7.52 14.29 -18.67
C SER A 53 -5.99 14.09 -18.70
N VAL A 54 -5.22 15.16 -18.45
CA VAL A 54 -3.74 15.15 -18.48
C VAL A 54 -3.17 14.39 -17.28
N ASN A 55 -3.97 14.19 -16.22
CA ASN A 55 -3.52 13.45 -15.04
C ASN A 55 -3.76 11.95 -15.20
N VAL A 56 -2.97 11.13 -14.50
CA VAL A 56 -3.14 9.67 -14.54
C VAL A 56 -4.26 9.20 -13.59
N LYS A 57 -4.54 9.96 -12.52
CA LYS A 57 -5.49 9.53 -11.46
C LYS A 57 -6.66 10.48 -11.17
N ALA A 58 -6.60 11.74 -11.60
CA ALA A 58 -7.61 12.75 -11.30
C ALA A 58 -8.31 13.18 -12.60
N ASN A 59 -8.90 12.19 -13.26
CA ASN A 59 -9.63 12.37 -14.49
C ASN A 59 -11.11 12.16 -14.21
N GLU A 60 -11.93 12.89 -14.95
CA GLU A 60 -13.38 12.80 -14.84
C GLU A 60 -13.85 13.05 -13.41
N GLY A 61 -14.54 12.10 -12.79
CA GLY A 61 -15.02 12.20 -11.41
C GLY A 61 -14.02 11.79 -10.33
N HIS A 62 -12.92 11.12 -10.68
CA HIS A 62 -12.13 10.39 -9.68
C HIS A 62 -11.27 11.33 -8.84
N LYS A 63 -11.48 11.29 -7.53
CA LYS A 63 -10.78 12.14 -6.56
C LYS A 63 -9.54 11.43 -6.03
N ALA A 64 -8.45 11.53 -6.79
CA ALA A 64 -7.15 11.05 -6.32
C ALA A 64 -6.33 12.17 -5.68
N LEU A 65 -6.02 12.01 -4.39
CA LEU A 65 -5.06 12.83 -3.66
C LEU A 65 -3.78 12.03 -3.38
N GLY A 66 -2.65 12.75 -3.32
CA GLY A 66 -1.36 12.18 -2.97
C GLY A 66 -0.57 11.61 -4.15
N ARG A 67 0.61 11.06 -3.82
CA ARG A 67 1.56 10.52 -4.80
C ARG A 67 1.13 9.12 -5.24
N ARG A 68 1.41 8.76 -6.50
CA ARG A 68 1.20 7.41 -7.02
C ARG A 68 2.01 6.40 -6.20
N ASN A 69 1.39 5.25 -5.90
CA ASN A 69 2.09 4.09 -5.34
C ASN A 69 3.14 3.61 -6.34
N VAL A 70 4.24 3.06 -5.84
CA VAL A 70 5.32 2.56 -6.70
C VAL A 70 4.88 1.28 -7.41
N PHE A 71 4.13 0.42 -6.73
CA PHE A 71 3.58 -0.81 -7.28
C PHE A 71 2.17 -0.62 -7.85
N THR A 72 1.83 -1.49 -8.80
CA THR A 72 0.44 -1.77 -9.19
C THR A 72 -0.21 -2.62 -8.10
N ASP A 73 -1.54 -2.59 -8.04
CA ASP A 73 -2.29 -3.33 -7.01
C ASP A 73 -2.01 -4.85 -7.11
N GLU A 74 -1.83 -5.37 -8.32
CA GLU A 74 -1.46 -6.77 -8.58
C GLU A 74 -0.09 -7.15 -7.99
N LEU A 75 0.95 -6.35 -8.25
CA LEU A 75 2.30 -6.58 -7.72
C LEU A 75 2.34 -6.38 -6.20
N GLU A 76 1.55 -5.45 -5.69
CA GLU A 76 1.45 -5.21 -4.25
C GLU A 76 0.82 -6.43 -3.55
N HIS A 77 -0.19 -7.05 -4.16
CA HIS A 77 -0.81 -8.27 -3.67
C HIS A 77 0.10 -9.51 -3.79
N GLU A 78 0.87 -9.65 -4.87
CA GLU A 78 1.85 -10.74 -4.99
C GLU A 78 2.89 -10.68 -3.86
N LEU A 79 3.36 -9.47 -3.52
CA LEU A 79 4.27 -9.26 -2.40
C LEU A 79 3.62 -9.60 -1.05
N GLU A 80 2.34 -9.27 -0.85
CA GLU A 80 1.57 -9.67 0.33
C GLU A 80 1.49 -11.20 0.46
N CYS A 81 1.09 -11.90 -0.61
CA CYS A 81 0.99 -13.36 -0.64
C CYS A 81 2.34 -14.02 -0.30
N HIS A 82 3.44 -13.49 -0.84
CA HIS A 82 4.77 -13.99 -0.52
C HIS A 82 5.15 -13.80 0.95
N ILE A 83 4.81 -12.65 1.55
CA ILE A 83 5.05 -12.38 2.97
C ILE A 83 4.24 -13.33 3.85
N LEU A 84 2.98 -13.58 3.53
CA LEU A 84 2.11 -14.49 4.28
C LEU A 84 2.62 -15.94 4.20
N ALA A 85 3.03 -16.41 3.02
CA ALA A 85 3.61 -17.74 2.86
C ALA A 85 4.90 -17.92 3.71
N LEU A 86 5.73 -16.89 3.78
CA LEU A 86 6.91 -16.90 4.65
C LEU A 86 6.55 -16.92 6.14
N GLU A 87 5.48 -16.22 6.55
CA GLU A 87 4.94 -16.28 7.92
C GLU A 87 4.44 -17.69 8.26
N GLU A 88 3.70 -18.34 7.35
CA GLU A 88 3.21 -19.72 7.52
C GLU A 88 4.34 -20.73 7.69
N MET A 89 5.47 -20.52 7.01
CA MET A 89 6.68 -21.34 7.16
C MET A 89 7.52 -20.96 8.40
N PHE A 90 7.01 -20.08 9.26
CA PHE A 90 7.69 -19.59 10.47
C PHE A 90 9.03 -18.89 10.21
N PHE A 91 9.23 -18.32 9.01
CA PHE A 91 10.38 -17.47 8.75
C PHE A 91 10.16 -16.10 9.41
N GLY A 92 11.12 -15.70 10.25
CA GLY A 92 11.11 -14.36 10.85
C GLY A 92 11.44 -13.30 9.80
N ILE A 93 10.42 -12.60 9.31
CA ILE A 93 10.60 -11.51 8.34
C ILE A 93 10.75 -10.18 9.10
N THR A 94 11.81 -9.44 8.81
CA THR A 94 12.00 -8.10 9.39
C THR A 94 11.48 -7.01 8.46
N ILE A 95 11.24 -5.82 9.03
CA ILE A 95 10.90 -4.62 8.25
C ILE A 95 11.97 -4.32 7.19
N THR A 96 13.25 -4.60 7.49
CA THR A 96 14.34 -4.41 6.53
C THR A 96 14.26 -5.37 5.35
N ASP A 97 13.81 -6.60 5.56
CA ASP A 97 13.70 -7.61 4.50
C ASP A 97 12.59 -7.24 3.53
N ILE A 98 11.42 -6.84 4.03
CA ILE A 98 10.29 -6.38 3.20
C ILE A 98 10.73 -5.17 2.34
N ARG A 99 11.48 -4.24 2.94
CA ARG A 99 11.95 -3.03 2.22
C ARG A 99 13.00 -3.35 1.16
N LYS A 100 13.83 -4.37 1.36
CA LYS A 100 14.79 -4.85 0.35
C LYS A 100 14.09 -5.66 -0.74
N ALA A 101 13.14 -6.52 -0.36
CA ALA A 101 12.32 -7.29 -1.30
C ALA A 101 11.56 -6.36 -2.25
N ALA A 102 10.96 -5.30 -1.72
CA ALA A 102 10.30 -4.28 -2.54
C ALA A 102 11.27 -3.59 -3.53
N TYR A 103 12.50 -3.28 -3.12
CA TYR A 103 13.49 -2.70 -4.03
C TYR A 103 13.89 -3.67 -5.15
N ARG A 104 14.14 -4.94 -4.80
CA ARG A 104 14.45 -5.98 -5.80
C ARG A 104 13.30 -6.19 -6.77
N LEU A 105 12.07 -6.20 -6.27
CA LEU A 105 10.87 -6.39 -7.08
C LEU A 105 10.67 -5.22 -8.06
N THR A 106 11.00 -3.98 -7.66
CA THR A 106 11.00 -2.85 -8.60
C THR A 106 12.08 -2.96 -9.67
N ASP A 107 13.29 -3.39 -9.31
CA ASP A 107 14.40 -3.53 -10.26
C ASP A 107 14.11 -4.66 -11.26
N LEU A 108 13.62 -5.82 -10.80
CA LEU A 108 13.25 -6.96 -11.64
C LEU A 108 12.17 -6.61 -12.67
N ASN A 109 11.16 -5.84 -12.25
CA ASN A 109 10.06 -5.42 -13.12
C ASN A 109 10.37 -4.12 -13.89
N ASN A 110 11.60 -3.58 -13.81
CA ASN A 110 12.01 -2.31 -14.43
C ASN A 110 11.05 -1.12 -14.12
N ILE A 111 10.50 -1.10 -12.91
CA ILE A 111 9.55 -0.07 -12.50
C ILE A 111 10.31 1.17 -12.05
N LYS A 112 9.97 2.34 -12.62
CA LYS A 112 10.58 3.60 -12.18
C LYS A 112 10.20 3.93 -10.74
N HIS A 113 11.17 3.88 -9.84
CA HIS A 113 10.98 4.15 -8.41
C HIS A 113 11.88 5.26 -7.85
N ASN A 114 11.49 5.80 -6.70
CA ASN A 114 12.26 6.80 -5.94
C ASN A 114 12.95 6.20 -4.70
N PHE A 115 13.09 4.87 -4.65
CA PHE A 115 13.82 4.20 -3.57
C PHE A 115 15.30 4.54 -3.55
N ASN A 116 15.93 4.30 -2.40
CA ASN A 116 17.32 4.65 -2.19
C ASN A 116 18.22 3.61 -2.86
N LYS A 117 18.90 4.00 -3.95
CA LYS A 117 19.81 3.14 -4.71
C LYS A 117 21.06 2.74 -3.90
N ASN A 118 21.61 3.65 -3.08
CA ASN A 118 22.82 3.38 -2.30
C ASN A 118 22.62 2.30 -1.23
N LYS A 119 21.38 2.19 -0.71
CA LYS A 119 21.02 1.22 0.33
C LYS A 119 20.19 0.05 -0.22
N GLU A 120 19.88 0.07 -1.51
CA GLU A 120 19.04 -0.93 -2.20
C GLU A 120 17.77 -1.30 -1.42
N MET A 121 17.06 -0.27 -0.94
CA MET A 121 15.88 -0.47 -0.10
C MET A 121 14.81 0.60 -0.27
N ALA A 122 13.56 0.18 -0.14
CA ALA A 122 12.42 1.07 -0.07
C ALA A 122 12.46 1.96 1.19
N GLY A 123 11.83 3.12 1.14
CA GLY A 123 11.77 4.05 2.27
C GLY A 123 10.85 3.57 3.41
N LYS A 124 11.08 4.04 4.65
CA LYS A 124 10.18 3.72 5.79
C LYS A 124 8.74 4.18 5.55
N LYS A 125 8.54 5.35 4.94
CA LYS A 125 7.20 5.85 4.61
C LYS A 125 6.45 4.94 3.63
N TRP A 126 7.16 4.36 2.67
CA TRP A 126 6.56 3.40 1.74
C TRP A 126 6.10 2.15 2.49
N PHE A 127 6.94 1.61 3.37
CA PHE A 127 6.61 0.44 4.20
C PHE A 127 5.36 0.66 5.06
N TYR A 128 5.27 1.76 5.81
CA TYR A 128 4.08 2.02 6.62
C TYR A 128 2.82 2.22 5.77
N GLY A 129 2.95 2.81 4.57
CA GLY A 129 1.84 2.89 3.63
C GLY A 129 1.39 1.52 3.11
N PHE A 130 2.34 0.64 2.79
CA PHE A 130 2.08 -0.75 2.39
C PHE A 130 1.34 -1.51 3.49
N MET A 131 1.84 -1.46 4.73
CA MET A 131 1.19 -2.11 5.88
C MET A 131 -0.21 -1.57 6.16
N HIS A 132 -0.47 -0.28 5.93
CA HIS A 132 -1.82 0.28 6.07
C HIS A 132 -2.77 -0.29 5.00
N ARG A 133 -2.30 -0.50 3.77
CA ARG A 133 -3.11 -1.06 2.69
C ARG A 133 -3.37 -2.56 2.86
N HIS A 134 -2.43 -3.27 3.48
CA HIS A 134 -2.47 -4.72 3.68
C HIS A 134 -2.53 -5.07 5.18
N PRO A 135 -3.68 -4.87 5.85
CA PRO A 135 -3.82 -5.11 7.29
C PRO A 135 -3.73 -6.59 7.69
N ASN A 136 -3.79 -7.52 6.72
CA ASN A 136 -3.64 -8.95 6.94
C ASN A 136 -2.22 -9.33 7.36
N ILE A 137 -1.23 -8.49 7.03
CA ILE A 137 0.17 -8.71 7.40
C ILE A 137 0.34 -8.30 8.85
N SER A 138 0.43 -9.29 9.74
CA SER A 138 0.69 -9.03 11.15
C SER A 138 2.19 -9.01 11.43
N LEU A 139 2.71 -7.91 11.96
CA LEU A 139 4.08 -7.88 12.47
C LEU A 139 4.14 -8.63 13.79
N ARG A 140 4.32 -9.96 13.74
CA ARG A 140 4.73 -10.71 14.92
C ARG A 140 6.20 -10.41 15.20
N GLN A 141 6.56 -10.13 16.44
CA GLN A 141 7.96 -10.27 16.83
C GLN A 141 8.31 -11.75 16.69
N PRO A 142 9.24 -12.13 15.79
CA PRO A 142 9.71 -13.50 15.75
C PRO A 142 10.34 -13.81 17.09
N LYS A 143 9.76 -14.74 17.86
CA LYS A 143 10.47 -15.31 19.00
C LYS A 143 11.66 -16.02 18.42
N SER A 144 12.87 -15.59 18.77
CA SER A 144 14.11 -16.24 18.33
C SER A 144 13.97 -17.74 18.56
N THR A 145 13.81 -18.49 17.46
CA THR A 145 13.92 -19.93 17.49
C THR A 145 15.40 -20.20 17.63
N SER A 146 15.83 -20.49 18.86
CA SER A 146 17.23 -20.80 19.12
C SER A 146 17.67 -21.92 18.17
N LEU A 147 18.93 -21.89 17.75
CA LEU A 147 19.49 -22.94 16.89
C LEU A 147 19.21 -24.35 17.46
N ALA A 148 19.20 -24.47 18.78
CA ALA A 148 18.83 -25.70 19.50
C ALA A 148 17.38 -26.15 19.21
N ARG A 149 16.41 -25.24 19.15
CA ARG A 149 15.02 -25.57 18.77
C ARG A 149 14.93 -26.00 17.31
N CYS A 150 15.54 -25.28 16.37
CA CYS A 150 15.56 -25.70 14.96
C CYS A 150 16.21 -27.08 14.78
N LYS A 151 17.31 -27.36 15.49
CA LYS A 151 17.92 -28.69 15.52
C LYS A 151 17.02 -29.74 16.16
N GLY A 152 16.29 -29.41 17.24
CA GLY A 152 15.33 -30.32 17.87
C GLY A 152 14.18 -30.73 16.93
N PHE A 153 13.71 -29.79 16.09
CA PHE A 153 12.66 -30.05 15.08
C PHE A 153 13.22 -30.61 13.75
N TYR A 154 14.50 -30.99 13.69
CA TYR A 154 15.04 -31.67 12.53
C TYR A 154 14.40 -33.05 12.39
N ARG A 155 13.97 -33.41 11.17
CA ARG A 155 13.21 -34.63 10.88
C ARG A 155 13.79 -35.88 11.56
N LYS A 156 15.12 -36.07 11.50
CA LYS A 156 15.80 -37.22 12.13
C LYS A 156 15.65 -37.23 13.66
N ASN A 157 15.81 -36.06 14.30
CA ASN A 157 15.73 -35.93 15.76
C ASN A 157 14.29 -36.11 16.26
N VAL A 158 13.30 -35.71 15.47
CA VAL A 158 11.89 -35.93 15.77
C VAL A 158 11.55 -37.42 15.71
N TYR A 159 11.98 -38.13 14.67
CA TYR A 159 11.75 -39.58 14.58
C TYR A 159 12.44 -40.34 15.70
N GLU A 160 13.72 -40.04 15.97
CA GLU A 160 14.47 -40.68 17.05
C GLU A 160 13.82 -40.47 18.42
N PHE A 161 13.24 -39.29 18.67
CA PHE A 161 12.46 -39.03 19.88
C PHE A 161 11.21 -39.91 19.98
N PHE A 162 10.41 -40.01 18.93
CA PHE A 162 9.19 -40.84 18.94
C PHE A 162 9.50 -42.34 19.00
N ASP A 163 10.56 -42.80 18.34
CA ASP A 163 11.04 -44.18 18.41
C ASP A 163 11.43 -44.56 19.85
N LEU A 164 12.15 -43.66 20.55
CA LEU A 164 12.49 -43.83 21.96
C LEU A 164 11.26 -43.81 22.87
N LEU A 165 10.26 -42.98 22.56
CA LEU A 165 9.02 -42.86 23.33
C LEU A 165 8.19 -44.14 23.22
N GLU A 166 8.03 -44.67 22.01
CA GLU A 166 7.31 -45.93 21.77
C GLU A 166 8.00 -47.13 22.45
N LYS A 167 9.34 -47.10 22.54
CA LYS A 167 10.13 -48.15 23.18
C LYS A 167 10.08 -48.13 24.71
N ASN A 168 9.88 -46.96 25.32
CA ASN A 168 9.89 -46.80 26.78
C ASN A 168 8.49 -46.66 27.41
N CYS A 169 7.45 -46.39 26.61
CA CYS A 169 6.06 -46.30 27.07
C CYS A 169 5.19 -47.53 26.74
N ARG A 170 5.82 -48.65 26.36
CA ARG A 170 5.23 -50.00 26.39
C ARG A 170 5.77 -50.77 27.58
#